data_AF-A0ABD4UTS5-F1
#
_entry.id   AF-A0ABD4UTS5-F1
#
_cell.length_a   1.000
_cell.length_b   1.000
_cell.length_c   1.000
_cell.angle_alpha   90.00
_cell.angle_beta   90.00
_cell.angle_gamma   90.00
#
_symmetry.space_group_name_H-M   'P 1'
#
loop_
_entity.id
_entity.type
_entity.pdbx_description
1 polymer ?
#
loop_
_entity_poly.entity_id
_entity_poly.type
_entity_poly.pdbx_seq_one_letter_code
_entity_poly.pdbx_strand_id
1 'polypeptide(L)' 'MQRKVLYGVLLAALLAAPFIGAYPVFVMKVLAFALFAAACNLLIGYTGLVSFGHAMFLATAGYATG' A
#
# COMPACT_ATOMS: atom_id res chain seq x y z
N MET A 1 -16.71 -25.33 10.11
CA MET A 1 -15.85 -25.95 9.07
C MET A 1 -15.72 -25.11 7.80
N GLN A 2 -16.79 -24.48 7.30
CA GLN A 2 -16.79 -23.60 6.11
C GLN A 2 -15.73 -22.48 6.13
N ARG A 3 -15.47 -21.86 7.30
CA ARG A 3 -14.44 -20.80 7.45
C ARG A 3 -13.02 -21.28 7.12
N LYS A 4 -12.67 -22.53 7.44
CA LYS A 4 -11.33 -23.09 7.16
C LYS A 4 -11.11 -23.28 5.65
N VAL A 5 -12.18 -23.64 4.93
CA VAL A 5 -12.18 -23.73 3.47
C VAL A 5 -12.03 -22.32 2.86
N LEU A 6 -12.76 -21.33 3.39
CA LEU A 6 -12.63 -19.94 2.95
C LEU A 6 -11.21 -19.39 3.16
N TYR A 7 -10.61 -19.59 4.33
CA TYR A 7 -9.22 -19.20 4.59
C TYR A 7 -8.23 -19.96 3.71
N GLY A 8 -8.48 -21.24 3.41
CA GLY A 8 -7.65 -22.03 2.48
C GLY A 8 -7.70 -21.51 1.05
N VAL A 9 -8.87 -21.11 0.56
CA VAL A 9 -9.05 -20.51 -0.77
C VAL A 9 -8.37 -19.15 -0.86
N LEU A 10 -8.48 -18.32 0.19
CA LEU A 10 -7.78 -17.03 0.28
C LEU A 10 -6.25 -17.20 0.26
N LEU A 11 -5.73 -18.20 0.99
CA LEU A 11 -4.29 -18.52 1.00
C LEU A 11 -3.81 -19.03 -0.37
N ALA A 12 -4.61 -19.90 -1.01
CA ALA A 12 -4.31 -20.42 -2.34
C ALA A 12 -4.33 -19.31 -3.41
N ALA A 13 -5.27 -18.36 -3.32
CA ALA A 13 -5.32 -17.20 -4.20
C ALA A 13 -4.09 -16.27 -4.00
N LEU A 14 -3.67 -16.07 -2.75
CA LEU A 14 -2.48 -15.27 -2.42
C LEU A 14 -1.17 -15.94 -2.88
N LEU A 15 -1.11 -17.27 -2.84
CA LEU A 15 0.01 -18.09 -3.34
C LEU A 15 0.00 -18.28 -4.86
N ALA A 16 -1.16 -18.20 -5.51
CA ALA A 16 -1.28 -18.25 -6.97
C ALA A 16 -1.01 -16.89 -7.63
N ALA A 17 -1.23 -15.77 -6.92
CA ALA A 17 -0.91 -14.41 -7.37
C ALA A 17 0.54 -14.24 -7.91
N PRO A 18 1.60 -14.82 -7.31
CA PRO A 18 2.96 -14.75 -7.85
C PRO A 18 3.12 -15.50 -9.20
N PHE A 19 2.35 -16.54 -9.49
CA PHE A 19 2.55 -17.34 -10.71
C PHE A 19 1.90 -16.75 -11.97
N ILE A 20 1.09 -15.69 -11.85
CA ILE A 20 0.37 -15.05 -12.98
C ILE A 20 1.18 -13.89 -13.62
N GLY A 21 2.45 -13.72 -13.27
CA GLY A 21 3.34 -12.79 -13.99
C GLY A 21 3.23 -11.31 -13.58
N ALA A 22 2.60 -11.02 -12.43
CA ALA A 22 2.48 -9.67 -11.87
C ALA A 22 3.76 -9.17 -11.14
N TYR A 23 4.88 -9.86 -11.32
CA TYR A 23 5.98 -9.86 -10.34
C TYR A 23 6.75 -8.55 -10.15
N PRO A 24 6.98 -7.69 -11.15
CA PRO A 24 7.64 -6.41 -10.88
C PRO A 24 6.63 -5.29 -10.63
N VAL A 25 5.61 -5.13 -11.48
CA VAL A 25 4.78 -3.91 -11.47
C VAL A 25 3.73 -3.92 -10.37
N PHE A 26 3.07 -5.06 -10.11
CA PHE A 26 2.07 -5.13 -9.05
C PHE A 26 2.72 -5.12 -7.68
N VAL A 27 3.79 -5.92 -7.50
CA VAL A 27 4.55 -5.97 -6.25
C VAL A 27 5.18 -4.62 -5.94
N MET A 28 5.80 -3.94 -6.91
CA MET A 28 6.32 -2.57 -6.71
C MET A 28 5.23 -1.57 -6.31
N LYS A 29 4.06 -1.61 -6.96
CA LYS A 29 2.94 -0.72 -6.60
C LYS A 29 2.44 -1.00 -5.18
N VAL A 30 2.26 -2.27 -4.83
CA VAL A 30 1.83 -2.67 -3.47
C VAL A 30 2.87 -2.27 -2.43
N LEU A 31 4.17 -2.51 -2.69
CA LEU A 31 5.27 -2.06 -1.82
C LEU A 31 5.30 -0.54 -1.66
N ALA A 32 5.10 0.22 -2.74
CA ALA A 32 5.05 1.68 -2.70
C ALA A 32 3.88 2.19 -1.83
N PHE A 33 2.68 1.62 -2.00
CA PHE A 33 1.53 1.94 -1.14
C PHE A 33 1.73 1.49 0.31
N ALA A 34 2.37 0.34 0.53
CA ALA A 34 2.69 -0.16 1.87
C ALA A 34 3.71 0.72 2.59
N LEU A 35 4.74 1.21 1.89
CA LEU A 35 5.75 2.11 2.46
C LEU A 35 5.16 3.49 2.79
N PHE A 36 4.28 4.01 1.94
CA PHE A 36 3.52 5.23 2.24
C PHE A 36 2.64 5.06 3.49
N ALA A 37 1.89 3.95 3.57
CA ALA A 37 1.08 3.64 4.75
C ALA A 37 1.93 3.49 6.02
N ALA A 38 3.09 2.84 5.93
CA ALA A 38 4.03 2.69 7.05
C ALA A 38 4.60 4.05 7.50
N ALA A 39 5.00 4.92 6.57
CA ALA A 39 5.49 6.26 6.89
C ALA A 39 4.43 7.11 7.58
N CYS A 40 3.17 7.07 7.11
CA CYS A 40 2.03 7.73 7.76
C CYS A 40 1.76 7.13 9.16
N ASN A 41 1.81 5.80 9.29
CA ASN A 41 1.65 5.13 10.58
C ASN A 41 2.75 5.52 11.57
N LEU A 42 4.00 5.67 11.13
CA LEU A 42 5.07 6.16 11.99
C LEU A 42 4.90 7.64 12.35
N LEU A 43 4.57 8.49 11.38
CA LEU A 43 4.40 9.92 11.63
C LEU A 43 3.26 10.18 12.62
N ILE A 44 2.08 9.59 12.39
CA ILE A 44 0.91 9.72 13.25
C ILE A 44 1.13 8.99 14.58
N GLY A 45 1.70 7.78 14.55
CA GLY A 45 1.86 6.92 15.72
C GLY A 45 2.98 7.34 16.69
N TYR A 46 4.10 7.90 16.18
CA TYR A 46 5.24 8.30 17.03
C TYR A 46 5.35 9.80 17.26
N THR A 47 4.93 10.64 16.32
CA THR A 47 5.05 12.11 16.46
C THR A 47 3.71 12.79 16.72
N GLY A 48 2.58 12.10 16.54
CA GLY A 48 1.24 12.65 16.79
C GLY A 48 0.83 13.79 15.84
N LEU A 49 1.66 14.13 14.85
CA LEU A 49 1.45 15.24 13.93
C LEU A 49 1.06 14.72 12.55
N VAL A 50 -0.16 15.05 12.10
CA VAL A 50 -0.64 14.85 10.72
C VAL A 50 -0.23 16.05 9.85
N SER A 51 1.03 16.49 9.90
CA SER A 51 1.44 17.69 9.16
C SER A 51 2.13 17.35 7.85
N PHE A 52 1.33 17.07 6.81
CA PHE A 52 1.78 17.13 5.41
C PHE A 52 1.67 18.55 4.82
N GLY A 53 1.32 19.56 5.65
CA GLY A 53 0.94 20.95 5.33
C GLY A 53 1.33 21.48 3.95
N HIS A 54 2.43 22.23 3.85
CA HIS A 54 2.83 22.87 2.59
C HIS A 54 3.33 21.87 1.54
N ALA A 55 3.89 20.74 1.96
CA ALA A 55 4.45 19.74 1.06
C ALA A 55 3.36 19.08 0.19
N MET A 56 2.18 18.84 0.75
CA MET A 56 1.05 18.25 0.02
C MET A 56 0.51 19.20 -1.06
N PHE A 57 0.35 20.50 -0.75
CA PHE A 57 -0.09 21.49 -1.74
C PHE A 57 0.90 21.64 -2.89
N LEU A 58 2.20 21.70 -2.60
CA LEU A 58 3.24 21.78 -3.63
C LEU A 58 3.29 20.52 -4.50
N ALA A 59 3.21 19.33 -3.89
CA ALA A 59 3.17 18.07 -4.63
C ALA A 59 1.94 17.98 -5.56
N THR A 60 0.77 18.39 -5.07
CA THR A 60 -0.48 18.34 -5.85
C THR A 60 -0.47 19.36 -6.99
N ALA A 61 0.04 20.59 -6.73
CA ALA A 61 0.23 21.59 -7.77
C ALA A 61 1.21 21.11 -8.84
N GLY A 62 2.34 20.51 -8.44
CA GLY A 62 3.32 19.94 -9.37
C GLY A 62 2.78 18.82 -10.27
N TYR A 63 1.87 17.97 -9.77
CA TYR A 63 1.16 16.98 -10.60
C TYR A 63 0.06 17.59 -11.48
N ALA A 64 -0.60 18.66 -11.04
CA ALA A 64 -1.69 19.29 -11.78
C ALA A 64 -1.21 20.21 -12.90
N THR A 65 -0.02 20.82 -12.74
CA THR A 65 0.60 21.73 -13.72
C THR A 65 1.74 21.08 -14.50
N GLY A 66 2.02 19.80 -14.24
CA GLY A 66 3.04 18.99 -14.91
C GLY A 66 2.60 18.46 -16.26
#